data_AF-A0A5R9Q8K4-F1
#
_entry.id   AF-A0A5R9Q8K4-F1
#
_cell.length_a   1.000
_cell.length_b   1.000
_cell.length_c   1.000
_cell.angle_alpha   90.00
_cell.angle_beta   90.00
_cell.angle_gamma   90.00
#
_symmetry.space_group_name_H-M   'P 1'
#
loop_
_entity.id
_entity.type
_entity.pdbx_description
1 polymer ?
#
loop_
_entity_poly.entity_id
_entity_poly.type
_entity_poly.pdbx_seq_one_letter_code
_entity_poly.pdbx_strand_id
1 'polypeptide(L)'
;MGKQSKCLPILTDGGRVNMNKVILMATLLGTMSYLPNSIAQCNDASEVARYSPVLEQTITDYKFGLMWSACAISPTSGECMSDSEVRSRMTGLKAVQFAGESVIGGHTDWRLPNLKEAMTLFGGCQDFTYAAPLQMGKYQRRIWTATTDSGQSEPALKTIAMVNGQIVSWRVSSSAASVFLVRDISQGAQ
;
A
#
# COMPACT_ATOMS: atom_id res chain seq x y z
N MET A 1 -16.60 29.16 -11.73
CA MET A 1 -16.29 29.46 -13.14
C MET A 1 -14.78 29.33 -13.32
N GLY A 2 -14.19 28.16 -13.60
CA GLY A 2 -14.45 27.26 -14.73
C GLY A 2 -13.51 27.60 -15.90
N LYS A 3 -12.19 27.44 -15.73
CA LYS A 3 -11.21 27.56 -16.84
C LYS A 3 -11.14 26.22 -17.58
N GLN A 4 -11.45 26.22 -18.87
CA GLN A 4 -11.27 25.06 -19.75
C GLN A 4 -9.85 25.07 -20.34
N SER A 5 -9.18 23.91 -20.28
CA SER A 5 -7.89 23.67 -20.95
C SER A 5 -8.13 22.78 -22.17
N LYS A 6 -7.65 23.22 -23.34
CA LYS A 6 -7.77 22.52 -24.64
C LYS A 6 -6.84 21.31 -24.71
N CYS A 7 -7.33 20.17 -25.22
CA CYS A 7 -6.51 19.01 -25.60
C CYS A 7 -6.25 19.01 -27.12
N LEU A 8 -4.99 18.79 -27.52
CA LEU A 8 -4.59 18.51 -28.92
C LEU A 8 -4.53 16.99 -29.17
N PRO A 9 -4.83 16.51 -30.39
CA PRO A 9 -4.76 15.08 -30.73
C PRO A 9 -3.38 14.65 -31.25
N ILE A 10 -2.97 13.42 -30.91
CA ILE A 10 -1.82 12.69 -31.45
C ILE A 10 -2.34 11.57 -32.37
N LEU A 11 -1.73 11.41 -33.55
CA LEU A 11 -2.03 10.36 -34.53
C LEU A 11 -1.08 9.17 -34.33
N THR A 12 -1.61 7.94 -34.29
CA THR A 12 -0.81 6.72 -34.49
C THR A 12 -1.45 5.86 -35.59
N ASP A 13 -0.66 5.62 -36.63
CA ASP A 13 -0.92 4.78 -37.81
C ASP A 13 -0.75 3.30 -37.48
N GLY A 14 -1.54 2.45 -38.13
CA GLY A 14 -1.48 1.00 -37.95
C GLY A 14 -2.56 0.24 -38.72
N GLY A 15 -2.45 0.17 -40.04
CA GLY A 15 -3.30 -0.70 -40.87
C GLY A 15 -2.55 -1.35 -42.04
N ARG A 16 -2.25 -2.65 -41.94
CA ARG A 16 -2.00 -3.51 -43.11
C ARG A 16 -3.32 -4.11 -43.56
N VAL A 17 -3.78 -3.80 -44.78
CA VAL A 17 -4.80 -4.58 -45.50
C VAL A 17 -4.36 -4.73 -46.95
N ASN A 18 -4.42 -5.96 -47.44
CA ASN A 18 -4.04 -6.36 -48.79
C ASN A 18 -5.32 -6.65 -49.58
N MET A 19 -5.63 -5.95 -50.67
CA MET A 19 -6.52 -6.48 -51.71
C MET A 19 -6.40 -5.75 -53.05
N ASN A 20 -6.40 -6.56 -54.10
CA ASN A 20 -6.26 -6.25 -55.51
C ASN A 20 -7.53 -5.63 -56.14
N LYS A 21 -7.30 -4.75 -57.13
CA LYS A 21 -8.16 -4.32 -58.27
C LYS A 21 -9.26 -3.24 -58.06
N VAL A 22 -8.85 -2.02 -58.43
CA VAL A 22 -9.51 -0.90 -59.12
C VAL A 22 -10.94 -1.10 -59.62
N ILE A 23 -11.87 -0.23 -59.20
CA ILE A 23 -12.90 0.45 -60.03
C ILE A 23 -13.20 1.85 -59.44
N LEU A 24 -13.02 2.91 -60.25
CA LEU A 24 -13.48 4.29 -60.01
C LEU A 24 -14.99 4.40 -60.24
N MET A 25 -15.75 5.09 -59.37
CA MET A 25 -16.95 5.86 -59.76
C MET A 25 -17.27 6.94 -58.70
N ALA A 26 -17.84 8.04 -59.19
CA ALA A 26 -17.94 9.36 -58.59
C ALA A 26 -19.02 9.55 -57.50
N THR A 27 -18.81 10.61 -56.72
CA THR A 27 -19.51 11.12 -55.54
C THR A 27 -21.00 11.47 -55.71
N LEU A 28 -21.83 11.20 -54.69
CA LEU A 28 -23.04 12.00 -54.38
C LEU A 28 -23.30 12.03 -52.87
N LEU A 29 -23.71 13.19 -52.36
CA LEU A 29 -23.75 13.58 -50.95
C LEU A 29 -24.72 12.76 -50.09
N GLY A 30 -24.24 12.38 -48.91
CA GLY A 30 -25.04 11.99 -47.76
C GLY A 30 -24.17 12.05 -46.51
N THR A 31 -24.10 13.21 -45.86
CA THR A 31 -23.42 13.36 -44.57
C THR A 31 -24.24 12.66 -43.49
N MET A 32 -24.13 11.33 -43.41
CA MET A 32 -24.46 10.61 -42.19
C MET A 32 -23.39 11.00 -41.16
N SER A 33 -23.75 11.93 -40.29
CA SER A 33 -22.97 12.27 -39.11
C SER A 33 -22.92 11.05 -38.19
N TYR A 34 -21.92 10.20 -38.38
CA TYR A 34 -21.51 9.25 -37.37
C TYR A 34 -20.95 10.09 -36.21
N LEU A 35 -21.74 10.29 -35.17
CA LEU A 35 -21.17 10.64 -33.88
C LEU A 35 -20.37 9.39 -33.47
N PRO A 36 -19.02 9.43 -33.42
CA PRO A 36 -18.37 8.43 -32.60
C PRO A 36 -18.98 8.58 -31.22
N ASN A 37 -19.52 7.49 -30.67
CA ASN A 37 -19.68 7.38 -29.24
C ASN A 37 -18.26 7.42 -28.66
N SER A 38 -17.70 8.62 -28.56
CA SER A 38 -16.59 8.91 -27.68
C SER A 38 -17.17 8.69 -26.29
N ILE A 39 -17.02 7.47 -25.78
CA ILE A 39 -17.04 7.25 -24.36
C ILE A 39 -15.90 8.15 -23.88
N ALA A 40 -16.25 9.31 -23.33
CA ALA A 40 -15.33 10.06 -22.51
C ALA A 40 -15.00 9.10 -21.37
N GLN A 41 -13.88 8.38 -21.51
CA GLN A 41 -13.31 7.73 -20.36
C GLN A 41 -12.86 8.90 -19.50
N CYS A 42 -13.70 9.24 -18.52
CA CYS A 42 -13.27 9.95 -17.35
C CYS A 42 -12.20 9.04 -16.75
N ASN A 43 -10.94 9.21 -17.15
CA ASN A 43 -9.87 9.00 -16.21
C ASN A 43 -10.12 10.11 -15.21
N ASP A 44 -10.93 9.75 -14.22
CA ASP A 44 -11.15 10.47 -13.01
C ASP A 44 -9.81 11.06 -12.59
N ALA A 45 -9.83 12.26 -12.03
CA ALA A 45 -8.69 12.72 -11.28
C ALA A 45 -8.52 11.71 -10.14
N SER A 46 -7.73 10.67 -10.43
CA SER A 46 -7.55 9.48 -9.61
C SER A 46 -7.35 9.97 -8.20
N GLU A 47 -8.14 9.39 -7.29
CA GLU A 47 -7.86 9.31 -5.87
C GLU A 47 -6.38 9.65 -5.60
N VAL A 48 -6.10 10.78 -4.93
CA VAL A 48 -4.73 11.16 -4.56
C VAL A 48 -4.10 9.90 -3.99
N ALA A 49 -3.00 9.44 -4.61
CA ALA A 49 -2.38 8.18 -4.25
C ALA A 49 -2.17 8.15 -2.74
N ARG A 50 -2.91 7.28 -2.03
CA ARG A 50 -2.92 7.25 -0.57
C ARG A 50 -1.52 7.05 0.00
N TYR A 51 -0.72 6.25 -0.69
CA TYR A 51 0.63 5.93 -0.28
C TYR A 51 1.67 6.56 -1.20
N SER A 52 2.81 6.99 -0.63
CA SER A 52 3.97 7.37 -1.41
C SER A 52 4.59 6.16 -2.12
N PRO A 53 5.45 6.38 -3.12
CA PRO A 53 6.44 5.36 -3.50
C PRO A 53 7.31 4.97 -2.30
N VAL A 54 7.89 3.77 -2.35
CA VAL A 54 8.85 3.32 -1.35
C VAL A 54 10.19 4.05 -1.57
N LEU A 55 10.73 4.67 -0.53
CA LEU A 55 12.03 5.32 -0.51
C LEU A 55 12.73 5.03 0.81
N GLU A 56 14.01 4.66 0.78
CA GLU A 56 14.82 4.37 1.98
C GLU A 56 14.11 3.41 2.96
N GLN A 57 13.45 2.37 2.42
CA GLN A 57 12.70 1.36 3.19
C GLN A 57 11.48 1.91 3.95
N THR A 58 10.98 3.09 3.59
CA THR A 58 9.79 3.71 4.19
C THR A 58 8.70 3.98 3.16
N ILE A 59 7.47 4.11 3.64
CA ILE A 59 6.31 4.48 2.85
C ILE A 59 5.36 5.36 3.67
N THR A 60 4.95 6.48 3.08
CA THR A 60 4.06 7.44 3.73
C THR A 60 2.60 7.11 3.39
N ASP A 61 1.73 7.06 4.40
CA ASP A 61 0.28 7.01 4.28
C ASP A 61 -0.30 8.42 4.49
N TYR A 62 -0.56 9.13 3.39
CA TYR A 62 -1.03 10.51 3.40
C TYR A 62 -2.43 10.65 4.01
N LYS A 63 -3.24 9.59 4.00
CA LYS A 63 -4.61 9.63 4.53
C LYS A 63 -4.62 9.75 6.05
N PHE A 64 -3.67 9.12 6.73
CA PHE A 64 -3.62 9.05 8.19
C PHE A 64 -2.45 9.84 8.79
N GLY A 65 -1.59 10.45 7.98
CA GLY A 65 -0.41 11.19 8.47
C GLY A 65 0.61 10.27 9.14
N LEU A 66 0.69 9.03 8.67
CA LEU A 66 1.58 8.00 9.21
C LEU A 66 2.68 7.69 8.20
N MET A 67 3.85 7.29 8.68
CA MET A 67 4.88 6.67 7.87
C MET A 67 5.15 5.27 8.41
N TRP A 68 5.21 4.31 7.50
CA TRP A 68 5.42 2.90 7.79
C TRP A 68 6.79 2.44 7.32
N SER A 69 7.36 1.43 7.99
CA SER A 69 8.35 0.59 7.34
C SER A 69 7.72 -0.07 6.12
N ALA A 70 8.40 -0.02 4.98
CA ALA A 70 7.88 -0.55 3.72
C ALA A 70 7.79 -2.08 3.68
N CYS A 71 8.23 -2.76 4.74
CA CYS A 71 8.46 -4.19 4.80
C CYS A 71 8.49 -4.65 6.28
N ALA A 72 8.52 -5.97 6.48
CA ALA A 72 8.85 -6.54 7.78
C ALA A 72 10.34 -6.33 8.09
N ILE A 73 10.65 -5.88 9.30
CA ILE A 73 12.03 -5.58 9.70
C ILE A 73 12.71 -6.78 10.34
N SER A 74 13.93 -7.08 9.89
CA SER A 74 14.77 -8.13 10.45
C SER A 74 15.20 -7.77 11.88
N PRO A 75 15.07 -8.70 12.85
CA PRO A 75 15.62 -8.52 14.20
C PRO A 75 17.15 -8.43 14.23
N THR A 76 17.82 -8.84 13.15
CA THR A 76 19.28 -8.94 13.09
C THR A 76 19.88 -7.71 12.42
N SER A 77 19.37 -7.34 11.24
CA SER A 77 19.97 -6.24 10.46
C SER A 77 19.38 -4.88 10.78
N GLY A 78 18.16 -4.80 11.33
CA GLY A 78 17.47 -3.51 11.46
C GLY A 78 16.82 -3.02 10.16
N GLU A 79 16.90 -3.80 9.09
CA GLU A 79 16.44 -3.45 7.75
C GLU A 79 15.31 -4.39 7.28
N CYS A 80 14.76 -4.14 6.09
CA CYS A 80 13.84 -5.06 5.43
C CYS A 80 14.39 -6.49 5.42
N MET A 81 13.57 -7.44 5.87
CA MET A 81 13.94 -8.86 5.85
C MET A 81 14.31 -9.32 4.43
N SER A 82 15.45 -9.99 4.34
CA SER A 82 15.82 -10.74 3.14
C SER A 82 15.01 -12.03 3.00
N ASP A 83 15.06 -12.66 1.82
CA ASP A 83 14.45 -13.97 1.57
C ASP A 83 14.94 -15.08 2.51
N SER A 84 16.13 -14.92 3.10
CA SER A 84 16.68 -15.86 4.08
C SER A 84 16.03 -15.75 5.47
N GLU A 85 15.42 -14.61 5.77
CA GLU A 85 14.88 -14.27 7.10
C GLU A 85 13.36 -14.22 7.12
N VAL A 86 12.69 -14.60 6.03
CA VAL A 86 11.23 -14.51 5.87
C VAL A 86 10.41 -15.24 6.95
N ARG A 87 11.04 -16.16 7.69
CA ARG A 87 10.42 -16.89 8.82
C ARG A 87 10.73 -16.27 10.19
N SER A 88 11.59 -15.27 10.26
CA SER A 88 11.98 -14.60 11.49
C SER A 88 10.79 -13.91 12.13
N ARG A 89 10.69 -14.06 13.45
CA ARG A 89 9.65 -13.47 14.30
C ARG A 89 10.30 -12.97 15.57
N MET A 90 9.64 -12.00 16.21
CA MET A 90 10.05 -11.50 17.51
C MET A 90 9.04 -11.90 18.58
N THR A 91 9.52 -11.98 19.82
CA THR A 91 8.64 -11.89 20.97
C THR A 91 8.01 -10.50 21.03
N GLY A 92 6.82 -10.38 21.60
CA GLY A 92 6.16 -9.07 21.74
C GLY A 92 7.01 -8.08 22.55
N LEU A 93 7.69 -8.56 23.60
CA LEU A 93 8.61 -7.73 24.40
C LEU A 93 9.79 -7.22 23.57
N LYS A 94 10.44 -8.11 22.80
CA LYS A 94 11.56 -7.71 21.94
C LYS A 94 11.10 -6.77 20.82
N ALA A 95 9.91 -6.98 20.28
CA ALA A 95 9.34 -6.11 19.24
C ALA A 95 9.13 -4.67 19.73
N VAL A 96 8.63 -4.47 20.95
CA VAL A 96 8.47 -3.12 21.54
C VAL A 96 9.82 -2.44 21.75
N GLN A 97 10.80 -3.15 22.32
CA GLN A 97 12.14 -2.61 22.54
C GLN A 97 12.83 -2.25 21.22
N PHE A 98 12.80 -3.20 20.28
CA PHE A 98 13.40 -3.06 18.96
C PHE A 98 12.83 -1.85 18.21
N ALA A 99 11.52 -1.60 18.29
CA ALA A 99 10.90 -0.46 17.64
C ALA A 99 11.52 0.87 18.08
N GLY A 100 11.73 1.08 19.39
CA GLY A 100 12.32 2.31 19.92
C GLY A 100 13.82 2.47 19.68
N GLU A 101 14.52 1.38 19.31
CA GLU A 101 15.95 1.38 18.97
C GLU A 101 16.19 1.48 17.45
N SER A 102 15.13 1.37 16.64
CA SER A 102 15.24 1.27 15.19
C SER A 102 15.62 2.60 14.54
N VAL A 103 16.49 2.51 13.53
CA VAL A 103 16.85 3.64 12.65
C VAL A 103 16.61 3.23 11.20
N ILE A 104 15.55 3.76 10.60
CA ILE A 104 15.11 3.40 9.24
C ILE A 104 14.76 4.67 8.50
N GLY A 105 15.23 4.80 7.25
CA GLY A 105 14.98 5.98 6.43
C GLY A 105 15.46 7.30 7.04
N GLY A 106 16.49 7.26 7.90
CA GLY A 106 16.98 8.44 8.64
C GLY A 106 16.12 8.85 9.83
N HIS A 107 15.14 8.05 10.23
CA HIS A 107 14.23 8.33 11.36
C HIS A 107 14.49 7.40 12.55
N THR A 108 14.33 7.92 13.77
CA THR A 108 14.64 7.23 15.04
C THR A 108 13.46 7.14 16.01
N ASP A 109 12.30 7.66 15.63
CA ASP A 109 11.08 7.77 16.44
C ASP A 109 10.05 6.69 16.08
N TRP A 110 10.54 5.50 15.77
CA TRP A 110 9.71 4.36 15.38
C TRP A 110 9.04 3.71 16.58
N ARG A 111 7.83 3.20 16.35
CA ARG A 111 7.05 2.42 17.32
C ARG A 111 6.33 1.27 16.62
N LEU A 112 5.86 0.31 17.40
CA LEU A 112 4.83 -0.61 16.91
C LEU A 112 3.54 0.17 16.63
N PRO A 113 2.77 -0.20 15.60
CA PRO A 113 1.45 0.38 15.38
C PRO A 113 0.51 -0.03 16.51
N ASN A 114 -0.42 0.84 16.87
CA ASN A 114 -1.59 0.39 17.61
C ASN A 114 -2.53 -0.40 16.69
N LEU A 115 -3.48 -1.14 17.27
CA LEU A 115 -4.40 -1.96 16.51
C LEU A 115 -5.22 -1.15 15.50
N LYS A 116 -5.67 0.06 15.84
CA LYS A 116 -6.47 0.89 14.93
C LYS A 116 -5.66 1.33 13.71
N GLU A 117 -4.40 1.71 13.90
CA GLU A 117 -3.49 2.03 12.80
C GLU A 117 -3.22 0.80 11.93
N ALA A 118 -2.94 -0.35 12.55
CA ALA A 118 -2.72 -1.60 11.82
C ALA A 118 -3.93 -2.03 10.99
N MET A 119 -5.16 -1.78 11.47
CA MET A 119 -6.40 -2.02 10.71
C MET A 119 -6.51 -1.13 9.45
N THR A 120 -5.81 0.01 9.39
CA THR A 120 -5.88 0.90 8.21
C THR A 120 -5.18 0.31 6.98
N LEU A 121 -4.35 -0.74 7.15
CA LEU A 121 -3.62 -1.41 6.07
C LEU A 121 -4.53 -2.29 5.17
N PHE A 122 -5.81 -2.41 5.52
CA PHE A 122 -6.80 -3.21 4.83
C PHE A 122 -7.79 -2.35 4.03
N GLY A 123 -8.56 -2.98 3.14
CA GLY A 123 -9.61 -2.36 2.32
C GLY A 123 -10.75 -1.72 3.11
N GLY A 124 -10.84 -1.97 4.42
CA GLY A 124 -11.76 -1.32 5.36
C GLY A 124 -12.54 -2.32 6.20
N CYS A 125 -13.55 -1.85 6.94
CA CYS A 125 -14.29 -2.71 7.87
C CYS A 125 -15.14 -3.80 7.20
N GLN A 126 -15.47 -3.65 5.92
CA GLN A 126 -16.19 -4.65 5.13
C GLN A 126 -15.27 -5.48 4.23
N ASP A 127 -14.01 -5.07 4.10
CA ASP A 127 -13.00 -5.73 3.28
C ASP A 127 -11.67 -5.81 4.02
N PHE A 128 -11.42 -6.96 4.64
CA PHE A 128 -10.14 -7.26 5.30
C PHE A 128 -9.09 -7.83 4.34
N THR A 129 -9.24 -7.59 3.04
CA THR A 129 -8.16 -7.79 2.09
C THR A 129 -7.07 -6.76 2.36
N TYR A 130 -5.85 -7.23 2.53
CA TYR A 130 -4.70 -6.37 2.71
C TYR A 130 -4.43 -5.59 1.43
N ALA A 131 -4.44 -4.27 1.55
CA ALA A 131 -4.40 -3.34 0.42
C ALA A 131 -3.22 -2.35 0.53
N ALA A 132 -2.48 -2.36 1.63
CA ALA A 132 -1.31 -1.52 1.77
C ALA A 132 -0.16 -2.03 0.87
N PRO A 133 0.69 -1.15 0.32
CA PRO A 133 1.80 -1.54 -0.53
C PRO A 133 3.01 -2.06 0.26
N LEU A 134 2.86 -2.39 1.55
CA LEU A 134 4.00 -2.87 2.32
C LEU A 134 4.37 -4.27 1.83
N GLN A 135 5.67 -4.49 1.62
CA GLN A 135 6.21 -5.76 1.20
C GLN A 135 5.95 -6.81 2.28
N MET A 136 5.00 -7.68 1.98
CA MET A 136 4.79 -8.91 2.72
C MET A 136 5.79 -9.95 2.22
N GLY A 137 6.67 -10.42 3.10
CA GLY A 137 7.42 -11.63 2.76
C GLY A 137 6.52 -12.87 2.76
N LYS A 138 7.00 -13.95 2.15
CA LYS A 138 6.25 -15.19 1.88
C LYS A 138 5.63 -15.86 3.12
N TYR A 139 6.21 -15.67 4.30
CA TYR A 139 5.78 -16.35 5.54
C TYR A 139 5.34 -15.38 6.64
N GLN A 140 5.39 -14.08 6.38
CA GLN A 140 4.92 -13.03 7.27
C GLN A 140 3.40 -12.98 7.17
N ARG A 141 2.75 -13.62 8.14
CA ARG A 141 1.28 -13.74 8.19
C ARG A 141 0.64 -12.76 9.15
N ARG A 142 1.40 -12.24 10.12
CA ARG A 142 0.90 -11.43 11.23
C ARG A 142 1.90 -10.35 11.61
N ILE A 143 1.37 -9.24 12.10
CA ILE A 143 2.16 -8.15 12.67
C ILE A 143 1.85 -7.98 14.15
N TRP A 144 2.87 -7.64 14.92
CA TRP A 144 2.69 -7.14 16.28
C TRP A 144 2.04 -5.77 16.28
N THR A 145 1.22 -5.50 17.30
CA THR A 145 0.71 -4.17 17.61
C THR A 145 1.09 -3.80 19.05
N ALA A 146 1.18 -2.52 19.37
CA ALA A 146 1.36 -2.01 20.72
C ALA A 146 0.09 -2.11 21.59
N THR A 147 -1.04 -2.61 21.05
CA THR A 147 -2.28 -2.70 21.79
C THR A 147 -2.26 -3.89 22.74
N THR A 148 -2.36 -3.61 24.04
CA THR A 148 -2.42 -4.63 25.09
C THR A 148 -3.75 -5.40 25.07
N ASP A 149 -3.73 -6.60 25.65
CA ASP A 149 -4.94 -7.38 25.91
C ASP A 149 -5.05 -7.72 27.39
N SER A 150 -5.98 -7.07 28.09
CA SER A 150 -6.22 -7.29 29.52
C SER A 150 -7.02 -8.56 29.83
N GLY A 151 -7.51 -9.27 28.80
CA GLY A 151 -8.24 -10.52 28.96
C GLY A 151 -7.36 -11.75 29.17
N GLN A 152 -6.03 -11.60 29.15
CA GLN A 152 -5.08 -12.68 29.32
C GLN A 152 -4.58 -12.72 30.77
N SER A 153 -4.25 -13.92 31.27
CA SER A 153 -3.64 -14.10 32.60
C SER A 153 -2.21 -13.56 32.70
N GLU A 154 -1.58 -13.30 31.55
CA GLU A 154 -0.20 -12.85 31.40
C GLU A 154 -0.18 -11.62 30.48
N PRO A 155 0.83 -10.74 30.58
CA PRO A 155 0.97 -9.61 29.68
C PRO A 155 0.95 -10.07 28.22
N ALA A 156 0.04 -9.49 27.43
CA ALA A 156 -0.19 -9.87 26.06
C ALA A 156 -0.41 -8.66 25.17
N LEU A 157 -0.02 -8.80 23.90
CA LEU A 157 -0.26 -7.83 22.84
C LEU A 157 -1.14 -8.45 21.76
N LYS A 158 -1.97 -7.63 21.14
CA LYS A 158 -2.77 -8.03 19.99
C LYS A 158 -1.88 -8.08 18.75
N THR A 159 -2.13 -9.06 17.90
CA THR A 159 -1.58 -9.19 16.55
C THR A 159 -2.72 -9.15 15.55
N ILE A 160 -2.43 -8.74 14.33
CA ILE A 160 -3.38 -8.81 13.22
C ILE A 160 -2.80 -9.63 12.07
N ALA A 161 -3.61 -10.53 11.51
CA ALA A 161 -3.25 -11.29 10.34
C ALA A 161 -3.37 -10.44 9.08
N MET A 162 -2.30 -10.39 8.29
CA MET A 162 -2.26 -9.64 7.03
C MET A 162 -3.10 -10.29 5.93
N VAL A 163 -3.49 -11.55 6.06
CA VAL A 163 -4.27 -12.23 5.01
C VAL A 163 -5.78 -11.95 5.07
N ASN A 164 -6.29 -11.61 6.25
CA ASN A 164 -7.74 -11.54 6.49
C ASN A 164 -8.14 -10.65 7.68
N GLY A 165 -7.22 -9.85 8.23
CA GLY A 165 -7.50 -8.98 9.37
C GLY A 165 -7.76 -9.68 10.70
N GLN A 166 -7.58 -11.01 10.82
CA GLN A 166 -7.89 -11.73 12.06
C GLN A 166 -7.01 -11.24 13.22
N ILE A 167 -7.67 -10.78 14.29
CA ILE A 167 -7.02 -10.30 15.51
C ILE A 167 -6.84 -11.47 16.49
N VAL A 168 -5.62 -11.67 16.96
CA VAL A 168 -5.28 -12.70 17.96
C VAL A 168 -4.31 -12.11 18.97
N SER A 169 -4.54 -12.40 20.25
CA SER A 169 -3.64 -11.99 21.33
C SER A 169 -2.58 -13.05 21.59
N TRP A 170 -1.35 -12.59 21.81
CA TRP A 170 -0.22 -13.44 22.17
C TRP A 170 0.49 -12.86 23.40
N ARG A 171 0.99 -13.74 24.26
CA ARG A 171 1.83 -13.33 25.38
C ARG A 171 3.05 -12.58 24.86
N VAL A 172 3.50 -11.56 25.58
CA VAL A 172 4.69 -10.78 25.19
C VAL A 172 5.95 -11.63 25.10
N SER A 173 5.99 -12.78 25.76
CA SER A 173 7.08 -13.76 25.70
C SER A 173 7.01 -14.71 24.49
N SER A 174 5.88 -14.79 23.78
CA SER A 174 5.71 -15.67 22.62
C SER A 174 6.36 -15.08 21.36
N SER A 175 7.19 -15.84 20.66
CA SER A 175 7.66 -15.46 19.31
C SER A 175 6.58 -15.73 18.27
N ALA A 176 5.73 -14.74 17.99
CA ALA A 176 4.45 -14.96 17.32
C ALA A 176 4.24 -14.19 16.02
N ALA A 177 4.86 -13.02 15.86
CA ALA A 177 4.61 -12.15 14.71
C ALA A 177 5.86 -11.39 14.24
N SER A 178 5.76 -10.88 13.02
CA SER A 178 6.76 -10.00 12.41
C SER A 178 6.55 -8.55 12.87
N VAL A 179 7.58 -7.72 12.68
CA VAL A 179 7.57 -6.32 13.08
C VAL A 179 7.45 -5.45 11.84
N PHE A 180 6.37 -4.67 11.79
CA PHE A 180 6.23 -3.50 10.93
C PHE A 180 6.18 -2.30 11.86
N LEU A 181 6.94 -1.27 11.51
CA LEU A 181 7.07 -0.08 12.33
C LEU A 181 6.23 1.04 11.74
N VAL A 182 5.74 1.90 12.61
CA VAL A 182 5.04 3.12 12.24
C VAL A 182 5.61 4.28 13.04
N ARG A 183 5.54 5.46 12.46
CA ARG A 183 5.76 6.74 13.13
C ARG A 183 4.71 7.74 12.66
N ASP A 184 4.50 8.77 13.45
CA ASP A 184 3.72 9.92 13.05
C ASP A 184 4.58 10.81 12.13
N ILE A 185 3.96 11.38 11.11
CA ILE A 185 4.57 12.43 10.32
C ILE A 185 4.19 13.73 11.00
N SER A 186 5.16 14.40 11.61
CA SER A 186 4.93 15.73 12.18
C SER A 186 4.36 16.63 11.08
N GLN A 187 3.15 17.17 11.29
CA GLN A 187 2.61 18.22 10.43
C GLN A 187 3.46 19.47 10.63
N GLY A 188 4.55 19.62 9.87
CA GLY A 188 5.44 20.78 9.98
C GLY A 188 6.85 20.52 9.49
N ALA A 189 7.04 20.57 8.17
CA ALA A 189 8.23 21.06 7.47
C ALA A 189 7.99 20.93 5.96
N GLN A 190 7.23 21.87 5.38
CA GLN A 190 7.42 22.30 4.00
C GLN A 190 8.11 23.65 4.04
#